data_AF-A0A1B7LLJ1-F1
#
_entry.id   AF-A0A1B7LLJ1-F1
#
_cell.length_a   1.000
_cell.length_b   1.000
_cell.length_c   1.000
_cell.angle_alpha   90.00
_cell.angle_beta   90.00
_cell.angle_gamma   90.00
#
_symmetry.space_group_name_H-M   'P 1'
#
loop_
_entity.id
_entity.type
_entity.pdbx_description
1 polymer ?
#
loop_
_entity_poly.entity_id
_entity_poly.type
_entity_poly.pdbx_seq_one_letter_code
_entity_poly.pdbx_strand_id
1 'polypeptide(L)'
;MEQNHLGKFLKLSSLNSPIVEYQLFNFGKESLKQIFLNSKCGEIINGKEFKDKPSNSDLVGTKNIYPLIYVYKKAKPKIKPENHIFHWKEDKIKKKINILSNAYMSLSILTLAEYYQKIIKDEKKRKEIVKFYVSSVKCQLNYYINNFRNELGLFVNKNVKGDKKQKKENNTISFESTDNSFDFSSQAYLMIAFLKCSNMLKDTSPYKIPFLNFSCEIEKMFIDFKENILECKPKKLVELLNAFQLYIDVKPQISDEFLNLLFNIIEYFSQKNSISSIGTYDKISLYKTFSHLKSYLLNKQCNFNQANNLMSEYIWELEDFFSNPNFEMNEILNAQDLISYQIYLTQLDKQKSNNFYNDTLLPSKIFSCFPNIPKKYESEKYFQFEHKEQNIIPDKFFKPNSYKTMNEANLTPIICKNLHFSHDKNKFSKPKIKFDSLINMKLIFFILSNLKNTIIKTIM
;
A
#
# COMPACT_ATOMS: atom_id res chain seq x y z
N MET A 1 49.84 -10.48 -21.41
CA MET A 1 49.22 -9.20 -21.82
C MET A 1 47.73 -9.28 -21.47
N GLU A 2 47.41 -8.83 -20.26
CA GLU A 2 46.04 -8.60 -19.81
C GLU A 2 45.60 -7.21 -20.29
N GLN A 3 44.71 -7.12 -21.28
CA GLN A 3 44.02 -5.86 -21.58
C GLN A 3 42.58 -6.11 -22.05
N ASN A 4 41.65 -5.50 -21.32
CA ASN A 4 40.38 -4.91 -21.79
C ASN A 4 39.16 -5.81 -22.08
N HIS A 5 38.65 -6.51 -21.06
CA HIS A 5 37.23 -6.95 -21.01
C HIS A 5 36.28 -6.01 -20.22
N LEU A 6 36.73 -4.82 -19.84
CA LEU A 6 35.91 -3.80 -19.14
C LEU A 6 34.97 -2.99 -20.08
N GLY A 7 35.06 -3.19 -21.40
CA GLY A 7 34.41 -2.33 -22.41
C GLY A 7 32.91 -2.53 -22.69
N LYS A 8 32.20 -3.45 -22.01
CA LYS A 8 30.74 -3.66 -22.22
C LYS A 8 29.84 -3.47 -20.99
N PHE A 9 30.40 -3.17 -19.81
CA PHE A 9 29.62 -2.93 -18.59
C PHE A 9 29.09 -1.49 -18.44
N LEU A 10 29.49 -0.56 -19.32
CA LEU A 10 29.22 0.88 -19.19
C LEU A 10 27.92 1.38 -19.87
N LYS A 11 27.09 0.49 -20.43
CA LYS A 11 25.77 0.88 -21.00
C LYS A 11 24.58 0.69 -20.03
N LEU A 12 24.82 0.18 -18.82
CA LEU A 12 23.79 0.14 -17.75
C LEU A 12 23.88 1.35 -16.79
N SER A 13 24.99 2.10 -16.82
CA SER A 13 25.15 3.36 -16.08
C SER A 13 24.46 4.55 -16.73
N SER A 14 23.97 4.42 -17.97
CA SER A 14 23.30 5.50 -18.71
C SER A 14 21.78 5.55 -18.52
N LEU A 15 21.20 4.62 -17.76
CA LEU A 15 19.83 4.77 -17.28
C LEU A 15 19.91 5.43 -15.90
N ASN A 16 19.58 6.73 -15.84
CA ASN A 16 19.17 7.46 -14.64
C ASN A 16 17.86 6.85 -14.05
N SER A 17 17.82 5.52 -13.88
CA SER A 17 16.75 4.83 -13.19
C SER A 17 16.82 5.23 -11.73
N PRO A 18 15.73 5.76 -11.15
CA PRO A 18 15.85 6.46 -9.91
C PRO A 18 15.90 5.43 -8.77
N ILE A 19 17.11 5.26 -8.23
CA ILE A 19 17.49 4.19 -7.29
C ILE A 19 16.60 4.21 -6.05
N VAL A 20 16.27 5.39 -5.54
CA VAL A 20 15.43 5.59 -4.35
C VAL A 20 14.04 5.00 -4.56
N GLU A 21 13.39 5.35 -5.67
CA GLU A 21 12.07 4.86 -6.03
C GLU A 21 12.08 3.34 -6.18
N TYR A 22 13.12 2.78 -6.81
CA TYR A 22 13.23 1.34 -6.95
C TYR A 22 13.39 0.66 -5.59
N GLN A 23 14.29 1.15 -4.73
CA GLN A 23 14.51 0.59 -3.39
C GLN A 23 13.24 0.64 -2.54
N LEU A 24 12.52 1.76 -2.55
CA LEU A 24 11.25 1.92 -1.83
C LEU A 24 10.15 1.03 -2.40
N PHE A 25 10.00 0.99 -3.73
CA PHE A 25 9.01 0.14 -4.38
C PHE A 25 9.29 -1.34 -4.13
N ASN A 26 10.55 -1.77 -4.24
CA ASN A 26 10.99 -3.12 -3.91
C ASN A 26 10.72 -3.45 -2.44
N PHE A 27 11.05 -2.53 -1.53
CA PHE A 27 10.72 -2.66 -0.12
C PHE A 27 9.22 -2.88 0.08
N GLY A 28 8.35 -2.03 -0.49
CA GLY A 28 6.89 -2.16 -0.36
C GLY A 28 6.35 -3.48 -0.93
N LYS A 29 6.80 -3.85 -2.13
CA LYS A 29 6.39 -5.06 -2.85
C LYS A 29 6.77 -6.33 -2.07
N GLU A 30 8.03 -6.47 -1.68
CA GLU A 30 8.50 -7.67 -1.00
C GLU A 30 8.06 -7.73 0.47
N SER A 31 7.95 -6.59 1.15
CA SER A 31 7.36 -6.55 2.50
C SER A 31 5.92 -7.05 2.46
N LEU A 32 5.13 -6.60 1.48
CA LEU A 32 3.77 -7.09 1.29
C LEU A 32 3.75 -8.61 1.08
N LYS A 33 4.55 -9.13 0.15
CA LYS A 33 4.62 -10.58 -0.11
C LYS A 33 5.00 -11.37 1.14
N GLN A 34 5.99 -10.92 1.90
CA GLN A 34 6.39 -11.61 3.13
C GLN A 34 5.26 -11.61 4.18
N ILE A 35 4.57 -10.48 4.34
CA ILE A 35 3.42 -10.39 5.25
C ILE A 35 2.28 -11.28 4.78
N PHE A 36 1.93 -11.18 3.51
CA PHE A 36 0.78 -11.83 2.89
C PHE A 36 0.94 -13.34 2.72
N LEU A 37 2.13 -13.82 2.34
CA LEU A 37 2.37 -15.22 1.97
C LEU A 37 3.03 -16.05 3.08
N ASN A 38 3.85 -15.40 3.92
CA ASN A 38 4.78 -16.12 4.81
C ASN A 38 4.57 -15.81 6.30
N SER A 39 3.86 -14.75 6.68
CA SER A 39 3.83 -14.32 8.08
C SER A 39 3.07 -15.26 9.02
N LYS A 40 2.04 -15.97 8.53
CA LYS A 40 1.01 -16.63 9.37
C LYS A 40 0.38 -15.67 10.40
N CYS A 41 0.45 -14.35 10.18
CA CYS A 41 -0.07 -13.32 11.08
C CYS A 41 -1.58 -13.07 10.84
N GLY A 42 -2.37 -14.14 10.76
CA GLY A 42 -3.76 -14.13 10.37
C GLY A 42 -4.28 -15.53 10.05
N GLU A 43 -5.51 -15.62 9.53
CA GLU A 43 -5.98 -16.85 8.89
C GLU A 43 -5.46 -16.97 7.46
N ILE A 44 -5.19 -18.20 7.04
CA ILE A 44 -4.70 -18.53 5.69
C ILE A 44 -5.85 -18.97 4.81
N ILE A 45 -5.81 -18.62 3.53
CA ILE A 45 -6.75 -19.10 2.52
C ILE A 45 -6.46 -20.59 2.28
N ASN A 46 -7.51 -21.41 2.18
CA ASN A 46 -7.36 -22.82 1.90
C ASN A 46 -6.75 -23.04 0.51
N GLY A 47 -5.67 -23.82 0.44
CA GLY A 47 -4.92 -24.07 -0.79
C GLY A 47 -5.74 -24.69 -1.93
N LYS A 48 -6.90 -25.30 -1.63
CA LYS A 48 -7.83 -25.87 -2.63
C LYS A 48 -8.36 -24.82 -3.63
N GLU A 49 -8.38 -23.54 -3.24
CA GLU A 49 -8.84 -22.45 -4.10
C GLU A 49 -7.81 -22.02 -5.16
N PHE A 50 -6.57 -22.50 -5.05
CA PHE A 50 -5.47 -22.18 -5.95
C PHE A 50 -4.95 -23.45 -6.63
N LYS A 51 -5.72 -23.98 -7.60
CA LYS A 51 -5.30 -25.13 -8.42
C LYS A 51 -4.14 -24.78 -9.38
N ASP A 52 -4.08 -23.53 -9.84
CA ASP A 52 -3.05 -23.03 -10.77
C ASP A 52 -2.15 -22.02 -10.04
N LYS A 53 -1.21 -22.52 -9.23
CA LYS A 53 -0.22 -21.66 -8.55
C LYS A 53 0.91 -21.31 -9.52
N PRO A 54 1.43 -20.07 -9.51
CA PRO A 54 2.63 -19.73 -10.27
C PRO A 54 3.81 -20.59 -9.82
N SER A 55 4.80 -20.74 -10.71
CA SER A 55 6.00 -21.51 -10.40
C SER A 55 6.76 -20.95 -9.18
N ASN A 56 7.43 -21.83 -8.42
CA ASN A 56 8.19 -21.45 -7.22
C ASN A 56 9.38 -20.51 -7.51
N SER A 57 9.85 -20.44 -8.75
CA SER A 57 10.91 -19.49 -9.18
C SER A 57 10.38 -18.08 -9.41
N ASP A 58 9.05 -17.91 -9.50
CA ASP A 58 8.40 -16.65 -9.87
C ASP A 58 7.72 -15.96 -8.69
N LEU A 59 7.29 -16.75 -7.70
CA LEU A 59 6.82 -16.28 -6.41
C LEU A 59 7.77 -16.79 -5.32
N VAL A 60 8.69 -15.92 -4.89
CA VAL A 60 9.58 -16.06 -3.70
C VAL A 60 9.65 -17.49 -3.15
N GLY A 61 10.35 -18.40 -3.83
CA GLY A 61 10.93 -19.65 -3.31
C GLY A 61 10.14 -20.57 -2.37
N THR A 62 8.85 -20.40 -2.13
CA THR A 62 8.12 -21.15 -1.09
C THR A 62 7.29 -22.25 -1.74
N LYS A 63 7.76 -23.50 -1.57
CA LYS A 63 7.03 -24.72 -1.97
C LYS A 63 5.59 -24.77 -1.40
N ASN A 64 5.33 -24.03 -0.32
CA ASN A 64 4.00 -23.88 0.28
C ASN A 64 3.60 -22.40 0.42
N ILE A 65 2.78 -21.91 -0.49
CA ILE A 65 2.19 -20.56 -0.45
C ILE A 65 0.93 -20.60 0.44
N TYR A 66 0.90 -19.77 1.49
CA TYR A 66 -0.24 -19.64 2.42
C TYR A 66 -0.72 -18.18 2.46
N PRO A 67 -1.46 -17.74 1.42
CA PRO A 67 -1.90 -16.37 1.37
C PRO A 67 -2.88 -16.08 2.50
N LEU A 68 -2.75 -14.93 3.16
CA LEU A 68 -3.62 -14.54 4.26
C LEU A 68 -5.01 -14.11 3.76
N ILE A 69 -6.05 -14.53 4.49
CA ILE A 69 -7.41 -13.97 4.37
C ILE A 69 -7.43 -12.57 4.98
N TYR A 70 -6.85 -12.40 6.16
CA TYR A 70 -6.77 -11.12 6.87
C TYR A 70 -5.52 -11.08 7.74
N VAL A 71 -5.09 -9.89 8.15
CA VAL A 71 -3.94 -9.67 9.04
C VAL A 71 -4.38 -9.17 10.41
N TYR A 72 -3.72 -9.69 11.45
CA TYR A 72 -3.89 -9.23 12.84
C TYR A 72 -3.20 -7.89 13.12
N LYS A 73 -3.71 -7.17 14.12
CA LYS A 73 -3.34 -5.78 14.42
C LYS A 73 -1.86 -5.59 14.75
N LYS A 74 -1.26 -6.48 15.56
CA LYS A 74 0.13 -6.32 16.02
C LYS A 74 0.84 -7.67 16.15
N ALA A 75 2.12 -7.69 15.81
CA ALA A 75 2.99 -8.85 15.99
C ALA A 75 4.45 -8.44 16.18
N LYS A 76 5.31 -9.41 16.50
CA LYS A 76 6.77 -9.25 16.44
C LYS A 76 7.27 -9.82 15.11
N PRO A 77 7.98 -9.05 14.27
CA PRO A 77 8.43 -9.49 12.94
C PRO A 77 9.68 -10.39 13.02
N LYS A 78 9.83 -11.19 14.07
CA LYS A 78 10.96 -12.11 14.19
C LYS A 78 10.64 -13.37 13.41
N ILE A 79 11.57 -13.78 12.53
CA ILE A 79 11.39 -14.99 11.74
C ILE A 79 11.90 -16.24 12.48
N LYS A 80 11.25 -17.38 12.27
CA LYS A 80 11.74 -18.73 12.59
C LYS A 80 11.73 -19.54 11.28
N PRO A 81 12.77 -20.32 10.98
CA PRO A 81 12.72 -21.29 9.90
C PRO A 81 11.80 -22.45 10.29
N GLU A 82 10.87 -22.81 9.41
CA GLU A 82 10.04 -24.01 9.48
C GLU A 82 9.99 -24.58 8.05
N ASN A 83 10.45 -25.81 7.83
CA ASN A 83 10.46 -26.44 6.50
C ASN A 83 11.11 -25.56 5.39
N HIS A 84 12.22 -24.89 5.70
CA HIS A 84 12.92 -23.92 4.83
C HIS A 84 12.14 -22.64 4.48
N ILE A 85 11.01 -22.38 5.15
CA ILE A 85 10.21 -21.15 5.01
C ILE A 85 10.31 -20.35 6.32
N PHE A 86 10.47 -19.04 6.21
CA PHE A 86 10.55 -18.14 7.36
C PHE A 86 9.16 -17.65 7.76
N HIS A 87 8.70 -18.02 8.96
CA HIS A 87 7.42 -17.57 9.53
C HIS A 87 7.60 -16.67 10.74
N TRP A 88 6.59 -15.88 11.06
CA TRP A 88 6.65 -15.01 12.25
C TRP A 88 6.46 -15.82 13.52
N LYS A 89 7.15 -15.43 14.59
CA LYS A 89 6.92 -16.01 15.93
C LYS A 89 5.51 -15.67 16.42
N GLU A 90 4.66 -16.68 16.60
CA GLU A 90 3.25 -16.52 17.01
C GLU A 90 3.07 -16.02 18.47
N ASP A 91 4.13 -16.11 19.27
CA ASP A 91 4.12 -16.04 20.74
C ASP A 91 3.59 -14.69 21.31
N LYS A 92 3.40 -13.64 20.48
CA LYS A 92 2.91 -12.30 20.90
C LYS A 92 2.03 -11.59 19.85
N ILE A 93 1.17 -12.32 19.15
CA ILE A 93 0.23 -11.71 18.18
C ILE A 93 -1.03 -11.18 18.88
N LYS A 94 -1.37 -9.91 18.65
CA LYS A 94 -2.65 -9.33 19.11
C LYS A 94 -3.74 -9.61 18.07
N LYS A 95 -4.59 -10.61 18.34
CA LYS A 95 -5.68 -11.09 17.46
C LYS A 95 -6.90 -10.14 17.33
N LYS A 96 -6.64 -8.83 17.27
CA LYS A 96 -7.63 -7.84 16.85
C LYS A 96 -7.48 -7.64 15.35
N ILE A 97 -8.58 -7.47 14.63
CA ILE A 97 -8.61 -7.24 13.19
C ILE A 97 -9.01 -5.80 12.98
N ASN A 98 -8.18 -5.06 12.25
CA ASN A 98 -8.51 -3.71 11.81
C ASN A 98 -8.91 -3.75 10.33
N ILE A 99 -10.18 -3.47 10.04
CA ILE A 99 -10.72 -3.69 8.70
C ILE A 99 -10.10 -2.73 7.68
N LEU A 100 -9.84 -1.48 8.05
CA LEU A 100 -9.12 -0.52 7.22
C LEU A 100 -7.71 -1.02 6.81
N SER A 101 -6.95 -1.61 7.75
CA SER A 101 -5.65 -2.20 7.43
C SER A 101 -5.74 -3.36 6.43
N ASN A 102 -6.84 -4.11 6.49
CA ASN A 102 -7.10 -5.21 5.58
C ASN A 102 -7.57 -4.72 4.20
N ALA A 103 -8.32 -3.63 4.14
CA ALA A 103 -8.64 -2.94 2.89
C ALA A 103 -7.37 -2.46 2.17
N TYR A 104 -6.44 -1.83 2.90
CA TYR A 104 -5.13 -1.45 2.35
C TYR A 104 -4.31 -2.66 1.89
N MET A 105 -4.35 -3.78 2.60
CA MET A 105 -3.68 -5.02 2.18
C MET A 105 -4.25 -5.51 0.84
N SER A 106 -5.57 -5.63 0.72
CA SER A 106 -6.25 -6.06 -0.52
C SER A 106 -5.96 -5.13 -1.70
N LEU A 107 -6.00 -3.81 -1.47
CA LEU A 107 -5.63 -2.82 -2.48
C LEU A 107 -4.15 -2.89 -2.88
N SER A 108 -3.26 -3.16 -1.94
CA SER A 108 -1.84 -3.35 -2.22
C SER A 108 -1.61 -4.58 -3.10
N ILE A 109 -2.33 -5.67 -2.84
CA ILE A 109 -2.26 -6.90 -3.64
C ILE A 109 -2.80 -6.66 -5.06
N LEU A 110 -3.95 -5.97 -5.22
CA LEU A 110 -4.47 -5.60 -6.54
C LEU A 110 -3.51 -4.67 -7.29
N THR A 111 -2.82 -3.78 -6.57
CA THR A 111 -1.79 -2.90 -7.16
C THR A 111 -0.58 -3.69 -7.66
N LEU A 112 -0.17 -4.76 -6.96
CA LEU A 112 0.84 -5.69 -7.47
C LEU A 112 0.34 -6.49 -8.68
N ALA A 113 -0.92 -6.90 -8.69
CA ALA A 113 -1.49 -7.59 -9.84
C ALA A 113 -1.45 -6.70 -11.10
N GLU A 114 -1.84 -5.43 -10.99
CA GLU A 114 -1.70 -4.45 -12.09
C GLU A 114 -0.25 -4.22 -12.52
N TYR A 115 0.66 -4.17 -11.56
CA TYR A 115 2.09 -4.03 -11.84
C TYR A 115 2.59 -5.20 -12.69
N TYR A 116 2.34 -6.44 -12.24
CA TYR A 116 2.74 -7.65 -12.97
C TYR A 116 2.05 -7.80 -14.31
N GLN A 117 0.78 -7.38 -14.42
CA GLN A 117 0.07 -7.33 -15.70
C GLN A 117 0.79 -6.46 -16.74
N LYS A 118 1.49 -5.39 -16.32
CA LYS A 118 2.16 -4.46 -17.24
C LYS A 118 3.61 -4.84 -17.53
N ILE A 119 4.34 -5.43 -16.58
CA ILE A 119 5.79 -5.65 -16.74
C ILE A 119 6.17 -7.04 -17.27
N ILE A 120 5.33 -8.06 -17.07
CA ILE A 120 5.66 -9.44 -17.45
C ILE A 120 5.27 -9.62 -18.91
N LYS A 121 6.24 -9.85 -19.81
CA LYS A 121 5.94 -10.07 -21.24
C LYS A 121 5.38 -11.44 -21.54
N ASP A 122 5.90 -12.49 -20.91
CA ASP A 122 5.39 -13.85 -21.07
C ASP A 122 3.92 -13.93 -20.66
N GLU A 123 3.05 -14.25 -21.61
CA GLU A 123 1.60 -14.17 -21.41
C GLU A 123 1.09 -15.21 -20.41
N LYS A 124 1.63 -16.43 -20.46
CA LYS A 124 1.20 -17.53 -19.59
C LYS A 124 1.54 -17.19 -18.13
N LYS A 125 2.79 -16.83 -17.89
CA LYS A 125 3.31 -16.43 -16.57
C LYS A 125 2.60 -15.19 -16.04
N ARG A 126 2.39 -14.19 -16.90
CA ARG A 126 1.62 -12.99 -16.56
C ARG A 126 0.21 -13.38 -16.07
N LYS A 127 -0.50 -14.20 -16.86
CA LYS A 127 -1.85 -14.67 -16.50
C LYS A 127 -1.87 -15.44 -15.18
N GLU A 128 -0.91 -16.35 -14.96
CA GLU A 128 -0.83 -17.14 -13.72
C GLU A 128 -0.61 -16.26 -12.49
N ILE A 129 0.37 -15.35 -12.53
CA ILE A 129 0.69 -14.45 -11.41
C ILE A 129 -0.47 -13.49 -11.11
N VAL A 130 -1.04 -12.88 -12.14
CA VAL A 130 -2.17 -11.94 -11.98
C VAL A 130 -3.39 -12.67 -11.44
N LYS A 131 -3.72 -13.86 -11.99
CA LYS A 131 -4.84 -14.69 -11.50
C LYS A 131 -4.66 -15.06 -10.04
N PHE A 132 -3.44 -15.40 -9.60
CA PHE A 132 -3.15 -15.75 -8.22
C PHE A 132 -3.47 -14.59 -7.25
N TYR A 133 -2.96 -13.39 -7.53
CA TYR A 133 -3.20 -12.23 -6.67
C TYR A 133 -4.67 -11.79 -6.68
N VAL A 134 -5.31 -11.73 -7.85
CA VAL A 134 -6.73 -11.36 -7.98
C VAL A 134 -7.63 -12.39 -7.28
N SER A 135 -7.35 -13.69 -7.44
CA SER A 135 -8.12 -14.74 -6.77
C SER A 135 -7.97 -14.67 -5.26
N SER A 136 -6.78 -14.34 -4.76
CA SER A 136 -6.56 -14.16 -3.33
C SER A 136 -7.41 -13.03 -2.77
N VAL A 137 -7.40 -11.87 -3.43
CA VAL A 137 -8.21 -10.71 -3.00
C VAL A 137 -9.70 -11.01 -3.10
N LYS A 138 -10.13 -11.73 -4.15
CA LYS A 138 -11.53 -12.20 -4.25
C LYS A 138 -11.94 -12.99 -3.02
N CYS A 139 -11.10 -13.92 -2.56
CA CYS A 139 -11.38 -14.71 -1.35
C CYS A 139 -11.35 -13.86 -0.07
N GLN A 140 -10.43 -12.91 0.03
CA GLN A 140 -10.39 -11.93 1.14
C GLN A 140 -11.70 -11.13 1.21
N LEU A 141 -12.12 -10.53 0.10
CA LEU A 141 -13.31 -9.68 0.03
C LEU A 141 -14.59 -10.47 0.31
N ASN A 142 -14.73 -11.67 -0.25
CA ASN A 142 -15.85 -12.56 0.06
C ASN A 142 -15.88 -12.93 1.54
N TYR A 143 -14.72 -13.18 2.15
CA TYR A 143 -14.63 -13.44 3.59
C TYR A 143 -15.02 -12.22 4.42
N TYR A 144 -14.60 -11.01 4.02
CA TYR A 144 -14.95 -9.78 4.73
C TYR A 144 -16.46 -9.52 4.73
N ILE A 145 -17.14 -9.72 3.59
CA ILE A 145 -18.61 -9.64 3.47
C ILE A 145 -19.27 -10.55 4.49
N ASN A 146 -18.80 -11.79 4.63
CA ASN A 146 -19.47 -12.78 5.46
C ASN A 146 -19.17 -12.63 6.96
N ASN A 147 -18.05 -11.99 7.34
CA ASN A 147 -17.56 -12.03 8.73
C ASN A 147 -17.36 -10.67 9.39
N PHE A 148 -17.11 -9.61 8.61
CA PHE A 148 -16.64 -8.31 9.14
C PHE A 148 -17.66 -7.18 9.02
N ARG A 149 -18.94 -7.52 8.83
CA ARG A 149 -20.05 -6.54 8.86
C ARG A 149 -20.72 -6.49 10.23
N ASN A 150 -21.35 -5.35 10.54
CA ASN A 150 -22.29 -5.21 11.64
C ASN A 150 -23.72 -5.52 11.16
N GLU A 151 -24.71 -5.37 12.04
CA GLU A 151 -26.13 -5.64 11.73
C GLU A 151 -26.70 -4.71 10.65
N LEU A 152 -26.11 -3.51 10.49
CA LEU A 152 -26.44 -2.57 9.43
C LEU A 152 -25.75 -2.89 8.09
N GLY A 153 -25.00 -3.98 8.02
CA GLY A 153 -24.25 -4.35 6.81
C GLY A 153 -22.96 -3.54 6.58
N LEU A 154 -22.51 -2.74 7.54
CA LEU A 154 -21.32 -1.90 7.43
C LEU A 154 -20.07 -2.60 7.97
N PHE A 155 -18.92 -2.37 7.34
CA PHE A 155 -17.68 -3.01 7.74
C PHE A 155 -17.15 -2.43 9.06
N VAL A 156 -16.82 -3.31 10.00
CA VAL A 156 -16.36 -2.95 11.35
C VAL A 156 -15.16 -3.78 11.77
N ASN A 157 -14.42 -3.26 12.76
CA ASN A 157 -13.32 -3.98 13.37
C ASN A 157 -13.84 -5.16 14.22
N LYS A 158 -13.17 -6.31 14.14
CA LYS A 158 -13.51 -7.52 14.92
C LYS A 158 -12.36 -7.97 15.82
N ASN A 159 -12.66 -8.67 16.91
CA ASN A 159 -11.70 -9.51 17.61
C ASN A 159 -11.98 -10.98 17.30
N VAL A 160 -10.94 -11.80 17.34
CA VAL A 160 -11.08 -13.25 17.24
C VAL A 160 -11.40 -13.85 18.61
N LYS A 161 -12.51 -14.58 18.70
CA LYS A 161 -12.85 -15.44 19.84
C LYS A 161 -12.19 -16.81 19.67
N GLY A 162 -11.75 -17.40 20.78
CA GLY A 162 -11.25 -18.78 20.83
C GLY A 162 -9.81 -18.91 21.32
N ASP A 163 -9.65 -19.62 22.44
CA ASP A 163 -8.38 -20.21 22.86
C ASP A 163 -7.94 -21.31 21.89
N LYS A 164 -6.63 -21.62 21.89
CA LYS A 164 -6.05 -22.69 21.05
C LYS A 164 -6.75 -24.06 21.20
N LYS A 165 -7.54 -24.26 22.26
CA LYS A 165 -8.32 -25.49 22.51
C LYS A 165 -9.58 -25.61 21.63
N GLN A 166 -10.36 -24.55 21.42
CA GLN A 166 -11.61 -24.61 20.62
C GLN A 166 -11.37 -24.81 19.11
N LYS A 167 -10.18 -24.46 18.60
CA LYS A 167 -9.79 -24.75 17.21
C LYS A 167 -9.73 -26.25 16.89
N LYS A 168 -9.56 -27.12 17.89
CA LYS A 168 -9.43 -28.57 17.67
C LYS A 168 -10.78 -29.28 17.52
N GLU A 169 -11.87 -28.70 18.03
CA GLU A 169 -13.17 -29.39 18.11
C GLU A 169 -14.11 -29.02 16.96
N ASN A 170 -14.18 -27.74 16.55
CA ASN A 170 -15.21 -27.29 15.59
C ASN A 170 -14.68 -26.66 14.29
N ASN A 171 -13.36 -26.47 14.11
CA ASN A 171 -12.74 -25.82 12.94
C ASN A 171 -13.28 -24.42 12.55
N THR A 172 -14.17 -23.82 13.35
CA THR A 172 -14.79 -22.51 13.07
C THR A 172 -14.20 -21.44 13.98
N ILE A 173 -13.79 -20.33 13.37
CA ILE A 173 -13.30 -19.15 14.10
C ILE A 173 -14.46 -18.19 14.23
N SER A 174 -14.75 -17.77 15.46
CA SER A 174 -15.82 -16.82 15.74
C SER A 174 -15.28 -15.42 15.97
N PHE A 175 -16.09 -14.42 15.64
CA PHE A 175 -15.72 -13.01 15.73
C PHE A 175 -16.67 -12.28 16.66
N GLU A 176 -16.14 -11.30 17.40
CA GLU A 176 -16.93 -10.33 18.15
C GLU A 176 -16.65 -8.93 17.64
N SER A 177 -17.68 -8.09 17.58
CA SER A 177 -17.52 -6.67 17.28
C SER A 177 -16.70 -6.01 18.37
N THR A 178 -15.68 -5.24 17.99
CA THR A 178 -14.89 -4.49 18.99
C THR A 178 -15.54 -3.17 19.38
N ASP A 179 -16.48 -2.73 18.55
CA ASP A 179 -17.31 -1.54 18.65
C ASP A 179 -18.47 -1.72 17.65
N ASN A 180 -19.65 -1.16 17.93
CA ASN A 180 -20.77 -1.12 16.98
C ASN A 180 -20.64 0.06 16.00
N SER A 181 -19.78 1.04 16.32
CA SER A 181 -19.45 2.14 15.40
C SER A 181 -18.64 1.65 14.19
N PHE A 182 -18.92 2.23 13.03
CA PHE A 182 -18.17 2.00 11.80
C PHE A 182 -17.33 3.24 11.46
N ASP A 183 -16.37 3.05 10.55
CA ASP A 183 -15.50 4.11 10.06
C ASP A 183 -15.70 4.30 8.56
N PHE A 184 -15.95 5.54 8.13
CA PHE A 184 -16.17 5.88 6.72
C PHE A 184 -14.97 5.51 5.84
N SER A 185 -13.73 5.71 6.30
CA SER A 185 -12.55 5.35 5.51
C SER A 185 -12.45 3.86 5.24
N SER A 186 -12.86 3.03 6.21
CA SER A 186 -12.96 1.58 6.01
C SER A 186 -13.91 1.23 4.86
N GLN A 187 -15.07 1.89 4.79
CA GLN A 187 -16.02 1.67 3.69
C GLN A 187 -15.44 2.17 2.36
N ALA A 188 -14.82 3.36 2.35
CA ALA A 188 -14.30 3.99 1.13
C ALA A 188 -13.19 3.16 0.49
N TYR A 189 -12.24 2.65 1.27
CA TYR A 189 -11.18 1.82 0.72
C TYR A 189 -11.66 0.42 0.31
N LEU A 190 -12.69 -0.13 0.97
CA LEU A 190 -13.31 -1.38 0.52
C LEU A 190 -14.12 -1.20 -0.76
N MET A 191 -14.85 -0.10 -0.92
CA MET A 191 -15.54 0.28 -2.16
C MET A 191 -14.59 0.18 -3.36
N ILE A 192 -13.41 0.81 -3.27
CA ILE A 192 -12.37 0.74 -4.30
C ILE A 192 -11.88 -0.69 -4.50
N ALA A 193 -11.64 -1.44 -3.41
CA ALA A 193 -11.15 -2.81 -3.49
C ALA A 193 -12.14 -3.75 -4.21
N PHE A 194 -13.44 -3.61 -3.93
CA PHE A 194 -14.51 -4.36 -4.59
C PHE A 194 -14.58 -4.03 -6.09
N LEU A 195 -14.64 -2.75 -6.45
CA LEU A 195 -14.69 -2.33 -7.85
C LEU A 195 -13.44 -2.79 -8.60
N LYS A 196 -12.26 -2.55 -8.03
CA LYS A 196 -10.99 -2.92 -8.66
C LYS A 196 -10.85 -4.42 -8.83
N CYS A 197 -11.26 -5.21 -7.83
CA CYS A 197 -11.28 -6.66 -7.95
C CYS A 197 -12.26 -7.12 -9.04
N SER A 198 -13.46 -6.54 -9.10
CA SER A 198 -14.45 -6.83 -10.15
C SER A 198 -13.90 -6.58 -11.55
N ASN A 199 -13.28 -5.42 -11.78
CA ASN A 199 -12.69 -5.05 -13.07
C ASN A 199 -11.58 -6.02 -13.52
N MET A 200 -10.88 -6.66 -12.58
CA MET A 200 -9.81 -7.63 -12.87
C MET A 200 -10.31 -9.08 -12.98
N LEU A 201 -11.56 -9.37 -12.63
CA LEU A 201 -12.16 -10.69 -12.80
C LEU A 201 -12.62 -10.90 -14.24
N LYS A 202 -12.54 -12.16 -14.69
CA LYS A 202 -13.12 -12.59 -15.98
C LYS A 202 -14.63 -12.40 -15.96
N ASP A 203 -15.21 -12.15 -17.14
CA ASP A 203 -16.67 -11.98 -17.29
C ASP A 203 -17.47 -13.20 -16.83
N THR A 204 -16.89 -14.40 -16.97
CA THR A 204 -17.49 -15.65 -16.50
C THR A 204 -17.43 -15.85 -14.99
N SER A 205 -16.79 -14.95 -14.24
CA SER A 205 -16.69 -15.08 -12.78
C SER A 205 -18.03 -14.73 -12.12
N PRO A 206 -18.59 -15.60 -11.26
CA PRO A 206 -19.84 -15.29 -10.55
C PRO A 206 -19.68 -14.16 -9.53
N TYR A 207 -18.46 -13.71 -9.24
CA TYR A 207 -18.18 -12.63 -8.30
C TYR A 207 -18.05 -11.26 -8.97
N LYS A 208 -17.89 -11.20 -10.31
CA LYS A 208 -17.64 -9.93 -11.01
C LYS A 208 -18.79 -8.94 -10.79
N ILE A 209 -20.01 -9.33 -11.17
CA ILE A 209 -21.19 -8.47 -11.04
C ILE A 209 -21.55 -8.20 -9.57
N PRO A 210 -21.59 -9.20 -8.67
CA PRO A 210 -21.87 -8.93 -7.25
C PRO A 210 -20.88 -7.95 -6.60
N PHE A 211 -19.58 -8.04 -6.90
CA PHE A 211 -18.60 -7.09 -6.35
C PHE A 211 -18.74 -5.69 -6.93
N LEU A 212 -19.10 -5.57 -8.21
CA LEU A 212 -19.42 -4.27 -8.82
C LEU A 212 -20.62 -3.65 -8.12
N ASN A 213 -21.72 -4.39 -8.02
CA ASN A 213 -22.96 -3.91 -7.38
C ASN A 213 -22.71 -3.51 -5.93
N PHE A 214 -21.96 -4.32 -5.19
CA PHE A 214 -21.63 -4.01 -3.80
C PHE A 214 -20.75 -2.76 -3.66
N SER A 215 -19.86 -2.49 -4.62
CA SER A 215 -19.17 -1.19 -4.66
C SER A 215 -20.14 -0.02 -4.90
N CYS A 216 -21.13 -0.18 -5.77
CA CYS A 216 -22.13 0.85 -6.03
C CYS A 216 -23.07 1.07 -4.82
N GLU A 217 -23.37 0.02 -4.06
CA GLU A 217 -24.12 0.13 -2.80
C GLU A 217 -23.36 0.98 -1.77
N ILE A 218 -22.03 0.79 -1.65
CA ILE A 218 -21.20 1.62 -0.77
C ILE A 218 -21.11 3.07 -1.29
N GLU A 219 -21.05 3.29 -2.60
CA GLU A 219 -21.11 4.65 -3.18
C GLU A 219 -22.42 5.34 -2.80
N LYS A 220 -23.55 4.64 -2.96
CA LYS A 220 -24.86 5.18 -2.57
C LYS A 220 -24.92 5.51 -1.09
N MET A 221 -24.35 4.64 -0.23
CA MET A 221 -24.20 4.94 1.19
C MET A 221 -23.44 6.27 1.41
N PHE A 222 -22.37 6.57 0.67
CA PHE A 222 -21.68 7.86 0.82
C PHE A 222 -22.56 9.05 0.43
N ILE A 223 -23.36 8.91 -0.62
CA ILE A 223 -24.32 9.95 -1.06
C ILE A 223 -25.37 10.17 0.04
N ASP A 224 -25.95 9.09 0.56
CA ASP A 224 -27.00 9.13 1.59
C ASP A 224 -26.48 9.69 2.94
N PHE A 225 -25.21 9.44 3.27
CA PHE A 225 -24.57 9.91 4.52
C PHE A 225 -23.84 11.25 4.38
N LYS A 226 -24.11 12.03 3.32
CA LYS A 226 -23.44 13.33 3.06
C LYS A 226 -23.29 14.20 4.31
N GLU A 227 -24.38 14.46 5.02
CA GLU A 227 -24.36 15.38 6.18
C GLU A 227 -23.45 14.85 7.30
N ASN A 228 -23.51 13.55 7.61
CA ASN A 228 -22.62 12.93 8.61
C ASN A 228 -21.15 12.95 8.18
N ILE A 229 -20.89 12.91 6.87
CA ILE A 229 -19.52 13.01 6.35
C ILE A 229 -18.99 14.42 6.56
N LEU A 230 -19.78 15.46 6.30
CA LEU A 230 -19.34 16.85 6.48
C LEU A 230 -18.99 17.17 7.95
N GLU A 231 -19.63 16.51 8.92
CA GLU A 231 -19.32 16.65 10.35
C GLU A 231 -18.03 15.93 10.80
N CYS A 232 -17.37 15.18 9.89
CA CYS A 232 -16.16 14.45 10.23
C CYS A 232 -14.96 15.39 10.51
N LYS A 233 -14.03 14.91 11.35
CA LYS A 233 -12.77 15.62 11.63
C LYS A 233 -11.97 15.89 10.34
N PRO A 234 -11.14 16.95 10.28
CA PRO A 234 -10.45 17.37 9.05
C PRO A 234 -9.60 16.25 8.44
N LYS A 235 -8.85 15.54 9.29
CA LYS A 235 -8.08 14.35 8.90
C LYS A 235 -8.92 13.27 8.20
N LYS A 236 -10.15 13.06 8.67
CA LYS A 236 -11.06 12.06 8.10
C LYS A 236 -11.56 12.51 6.73
N LEU A 237 -11.87 13.80 6.57
CA LEU A 237 -12.25 14.38 5.27
C LEU A 237 -11.13 14.20 4.24
N VAL A 238 -9.88 14.51 4.59
CA VAL A 238 -8.72 14.28 3.70
C VAL A 238 -8.56 12.80 3.32
N GLU A 239 -8.75 11.88 4.27
CA GLU A 239 -8.68 10.45 4.01
C GLU A 239 -9.79 9.98 3.06
N LEU A 240 -10.99 10.57 3.15
CA LEU A 240 -12.11 10.31 2.22
C LEU A 240 -11.88 10.92 0.85
N LEU A 241 -11.41 12.16 0.76
CA LEU A 241 -11.05 12.81 -0.51
C LEU A 241 -10.02 11.97 -1.28
N ASN A 242 -9.00 11.46 -0.59
CA ASN A 242 -8.02 10.56 -1.19
C ASN A 242 -8.67 9.25 -1.69
N ALA A 243 -9.51 8.61 -0.88
CA ALA A 243 -10.21 7.40 -1.31
C ALA A 243 -11.15 7.66 -2.50
N PHE A 244 -11.87 8.78 -2.53
CA PHE A 244 -12.76 9.14 -3.63
C PHE A 244 -12.00 9.45 -4.91
N GLN A 245 -10.85 10.12 -4.82
CA GLN A 245 -9.96 10.30 -5.98
C GLN A 245 -9.53 8.95 -6.56
N LEU A 246 -9.10 8.01 -5.70
CA LEU A 246 -8.74 6.65 -6.14
C LEU A 246 -9.93 5.88 -6.73
N TYR A 247 -11.15 6.12 -6.23
CA TYR A 247 -12.36 5.53 -6.79
C TYR A 247 -12.63 6.03 -8.20
N ILE A 248 -12.44 7.33 -8.42
CA ILE A 248 -12.57 7.99 -9.73
C ILE A 248 -11.61 7.38 -10.75
N ASP A 249 -10.39 7.04 -10.35
CA ASP A 249 -9.40 6.41 -11.24
C ASP A 249 -9.78 5.00 -11.70
N VAL A 250 -10.60 4.30 -10.91
CA VAL A 250 -10.98 2.90 -11.17
C VAL A 250 -12.33 2.81 -11.89
N LYS A 251 -13.24 3.75 -11.64
CA LYS A 251 -14.59 3.72 -12.20
C LYS A 251 -14.65 4.45 -13.55
N PRO A 252 -15.07 3.79 -14.64
CA PRO A 252 -15.12 4.42 -15.97
C PRO A 252 -16.03 5.66 -16.06
N GLN A 253 -17.13 5.65 -15.32
CA GLN A 253 -18.14 6.71 -15.30
C GLN A 253 -18.53 7.02 -13.86
N ILE A 254 -18.47 8.29 -13.49
CA ILE A 254 -18.83 8.79 -12.17
C ILE A 254 -20.20 9.46 -12.27
N SER A 255 -21.05 9.24 -11.27
CA SER A 255 -22.35 9.92 -11.18
C SER A 255 -22.16 11.39 -10.79
N ASP A 256 -23.02 12.27 -11.30
CA ASP A 256 -23.02 13.68 -10.91
C ASP A 256 -23.27 13.85 -9.40
N GLU A 257 -24.09 12.98 -8.81
CA GLU A 257 -24.36 12.94 -7.36
C GLU A 257 -23.08 12.69 -6.54
N PHE A 258 -22.24 11.74 -6.96
CA PHE A 258 -20.99 11.46 -6.28
C PHE A 258 -19.96 12.59 -6.48
N LEU A 259 -19.90 13.19 -7.67
CA LEU A 259 -19.08 14.39 -7.90
C LEU A 259 -19.54 15.56 -7.02
N ASN A 260 -20.85 15.78 -6.90
CA ASN A 260 -21.40 16.79 -6.01
C ASN A 260 -21.03 16.51 -4.55
N LEU A 261 -21.08 15.27 -4.06
CA LEU A 261 -20.59 14.92 -2.73
C LEU A 261 -19.11 15.29 -2.56
N LEU A 262 -18.26 14.91 -3.52
CA LEU A 262 -16.83 15.24 -3.50
C LEU A 262 -16.59 16.75 -3.38
N PHE A 263 -17.28 17.56 -4.18
CA PHE A 263 -17.13 19.01 -4.14
C PHE A 263 -17.68 19.64 -2.86
N ASN A 264 -18.80 19.15 -2.34
CA ASN A 264 -19.30 19.58 -1.03
C ASN A 264 -18.26 19.34 0.07
N ILE A 265 -17.54 18.21 0.03
CA ILE A 265 -16.46 17.94 0.99
C ILE A 265 -15.30 18.92 0.80
N ILE A 266 -14.91 19.23 -0.45
CA ILE A 266 -13.85 20.21 -0.73
C ILE A 266 -14.23 21.59 -0.22
N GLU A 267 -15.43 22.07 -0.57
CA GLU A 267 -15.93 23.38 -0.13
C GLU A 267 -16.03 23.47 1.39
N TYR A 268 -16.61 22.45 2.04
CA TYR A 268 -16.71 22.41 3.49
C TYR A 268 -15.33 22.37 4.15
N PHE A 269 -14.41 21.54 3.64
CA PHE A 269 -13.05 21.48 4.14
C PHE A 269 -12.39 22.85 4.07
N SER A 270 -12.52 23.53 2.92
CA SER A 270 -11.97 24.86 2.69
C SER A 270 -12.57 25.95 3.59
N GLN A 271 -13.87 25.89 3.90
CA GLN A 271 -14.54 26.90 4.71
C GLN A 271 -14.29 26.76 6.21
N LYS A 272 -14.15 25.52 6.70
CA LYS A 272 -14.12 25.23 8.15
C LYS A 272 -12.73 24.91 8.67
N ASN A 273 -11.77 24.60 7.81
CA ASN A 273 -10.47 24.10 8.20
C ASN A 273 -9.36 24.84 7.45
N SER A 274 -8.16 24.81 8.02
CA SER A 274 -6.93 25.27 7.37
C SER A 274 -5.93 24.12 7.28
N ILE A 275 -4.89 24.24 6.45
CA ILE A 275 -3.84 23.22 6.35
C ILE A 275 -3.15 22.96 7.70
N SER A 276 -3.12 23.95 8.60
CA SER A 276 -2.54 23.80 9.94
C SER A 276 -3.29 22.78 10.82
N SER A 277 -4.56 22.49 10.50
CA SER A 277 -5.40 21.53 11.25
C SER A 277 -5.09 20.06 10.98
N ILE A 278 -4.23 19.77 9.99
CA ILE A 278 -3.90 18.41 9.54
C ILE A 278 -2.39 18.13 9.61
N GLY A 279 -2.04 16.87 9.83
CA GLY A 279 -0.64 16.44 9.92
C GLY A 279 0.06 16.39 8.56
N THR A 280 1.39 16.33 8.55
CA THR A 280 2.23 16.38 7.34
C THR A 280 1.89 15.29 6.32
N TYR A 281 1.69 14.04 6.75
CA TYR A 281 1.18 12.98 5.87
C TYR A 281 -0.14 13.37 5.18
N ASP A 282 -1.07 13.96 5.93
CA ASP A 282 -2.40 14.32 5.42
C ASP A 282 -2.29 15.52 4.46
N LYS A 283 -1.43 16.50 4.74
CA LYS A 283 -1.11 17.62 3.82
C LYS A 283 -0.58 17.11 2.47
N ILE A 284 0.38 16.19 2.49
CA ILE A 284 0.94 15.59 1.27
C ILE A 284 -0.13 14.78 0.52
N SER A 285 -0.97 14.04 1.25
CA SER A 285 -2.09 13.34 0.64
C SER A 285 -3.06 14.31 -0.04
N LEU A 286 -3.39 15.42 0.62
CA LEU A 286 -4.30 16.44 0.11
C LEU A 286 -3.75 17.11 -1.15
N TYR A 287 -2.48 17.53 -1.13
CA TYR A 287 -1.78 18.10 -2.29
C TYR A 287 -1.99 17.21 -3.52
N LYS A 288 -1.65 15.92 -3.38
CA LYS A 288 -1.73 14.94 -4.48
C LYS A 288 -3.16 14.72 -4.96
N THR A 289 -4.10 14.61 -4.02
CA THR A 289 -5.51 14.46 -4.33
C THR A 289 -6.03 15.65 -5.14
N PHE A 290 -5.72 16.88 -4.72
CA PHE A 290 -6.15 18.09 -5.42
C PHE A 290 -5.48 18.25 -6.78
N SER A 291 -4.16 18.02 -6.90
CA SER A 291 -3.47 18.07 -8.19
C SER A 291 -4.06 17.08 -9.19
N HIS A 292 -4.44 15.88 -8.72
CA HIS A 292 -5.05 14.87 -9.55
C HIS A 292 -6.49 15.22 -9.94
N LEU A 293 -7.32 15.62 -8.99
CA LEU A 293 -8.71 16.01 -9.24
C LEU A 293 -8.79 17.21 -10.19
N LYS A 294 -7.94 18.22 -10.01
CA LYS A 294 -7.81 19.34 -10.95
C LYS A 294 -7.51 18.87 -12.37
N SER A 295 -6.53 17.97 -12.51
CA SER A 295 -6.17 17.37 -13.80
C SER A 295 -7.34 16.58 -14.41
N TYR A 296 -8.11 15.87 -13.59
CA TYR A 296 -9.31 15.14 -14.01
C TYR A 296 -10.40 16.09 -14.54
N LEU A 297 -10.69 17.19 -13.83
CA LEU A 297 -11.72 18.15 -14.24
C LEU A 297 -11.38 18.86 -15.54
N LEU A 298 -10.12 19.23 -15.73
CA LEU A 298 -9.64 19.82 -16.98
C LEU A 298 -9.86 18.87 -18.17
N ASN A 299 -9.56 17.57 -17.98
CA ASN A 299 -9.73 16.57 -19.04
C ASN A 299 -11.21 16.25 -19.36
N LYS A 300 -12.10 16.41 -18.39
CA LYS A 300 -13.54 16.08 -18.53
C LYS A 300 -14.41 17.28 -18.88
N GLN A 301 -13.84 18.49 -19.00
CA GLN A 301 -14.59 19.73 -19.27
C GLN A 301 -15.76 19.94 -18.30
N CYS A 302 -15.60 19.55 -17.03
CA CYS A 302 -16.65 19.72 -16.03
C CYS A 302 -16.70 21.19 -15.56
N ASN A 303 -17.90 21.79 -15.54
CA ASN A 303 -18.12 23.18 -15.10
C ASN A 303 -18.19 23.31 -13.57
N PHE A 304 -17.07 23.07 -12.87
CA PHE A 304 -16.97 23.28 -11.41
C PHE A 304 -15.90 24.32 -11.06
N ASN A 305 -16.13 25.56 -11.50
CA ASN A 305 -15.16 26.65 -11.38
C ASN A 305 -14.78 26.96 -9.92
N GLN A 306 -15.74 26.91 -9.00
CA GLN A 306 -15.49 27.20 -7.59
C GLN A 306 -14.58 26.16 -6.92
N ALA A 307 -14.91 24.86 -7.04
CA ALA A 307 -14.07 23.80 -6.49
C ALA A 307 -12.67 23.78 -7.11
N ASN A 308 -12.56 24.07 -8.41
CA ASN A 308 -11.26 24.17 -9.09
C ASN A 308 -10.39 25.32 -8.56
N ASN A 309 -10.99 26.48 -8.28
CA ASN A 309 -10.30 27.61 -7.67
C ASN A 309 -9.82 27.28 -6.25
N LEU A 310 -10.70 26.71 -5.41
CA LEU A 310 -10.35 26.29 -4.05
C LEU A 310 -9.20 25.28 -4.04
N MET A 311 -9.25 24.26 -4.89
CA MET A 311 -8.15 23.30 -5.01
C MET A 311 -6.84 23.98 -5.41
N SER A 312 -6.89 24.98 -6.28
CA SER A 312 -5.70 25.72 -6.73
C SER A 312 -5.08 26.56 -5.62
N GLU A 313 -5.91 27.23 -4.82
CA GLU A 313 -5.47 28.00 -3.65
C GLU A 313 -4.76 27.08 -2.63
N TYR A 314 -5.36 25.93 -2.32
CA TYR A 314 -4.77 24.94 -1.41
C TYR A 314 -3.48 24.32 -1.95
N ILE A 315 -3.42 24.04 -3.25
CA ILE A 315 -2.17 23.55 -3.89
C ILE A 315 -1.05 24.57 -3.66
N TRP A 316 -1.32 25.86 -3.89
CA TRP A 316 -0.34 26.92 -3.71
C TRP A 316 0.09 27.06 -2.23
N GLU A 317 -0.86 27.05 -1.29
CA GLU A 317 -0.57 27.12 0.15
C GLU A 317 0.29 25.93 0.61
N LEU A 318 0.02 24.74 0.09
CA LEU A 318 0.81 23.54 0.38
C LEU A 318 2.22 23.60 -0.23
N GLU A 319 2.37 24.14 -1.44
CA GLU A 319 3.69 24.32 -2.08
C GLU A 319 4.57 25.30 -1.30
N ASP A 320 3.99 26.42 -0.83
CA ASP A 320 4.70 27.36 0.04
C ASP A 320 5.12 26.67 1.35
N PHE A 321 4.19 25.94 1.98
CA PHE A 321 4.46 25.19 3.20
C PHE A 321 5.61 24.17 3.05
N PHE A 322 5.66 23.41 1.95
CA PHE A 322 6.72 22.43 1.69
C PHE A 322 8.06 23.06 1.26
N SER A 323 8.03 24.31 0.81
CA SER A 323 9.22 25.08 0.41
C SER A 323 9.94 25.69 1.61
N ASN A 324 9.35 25.69 2.80
CA ASN A 324 9.97 26.20 4.02
C ASN A 324 11.31 25.49 4.30
N PRO A 325 12.44 26.23 4.44
CA PRO A 325 13.76 25.63 4.67
C PRO A 325 13.85 24.75 5.92
N ASN A 326 13.05 25.05 6.94
CA ASN A 326 13.02 24.33 8.22
C ASN A 326 11.93 23.25 8.29
N PHE A 327 11.23 22.99 7.18
CA PHE A 327 10.15 22.01 7.12
C PHE A 327 10.56 20.65 7.70
N GLU A 328 11.72 20.14 7.28
CA GLU A 328 12.17 18.79 7.67
C GLU A 328 12.38 18.65 9.17
N MET A 329 12.88 19.71 9.83
CA MET A 329 13.11 19.69 11.28
C MET A 329 11.82 19.86 12.08
N ASN A 330 10.87 20.65 11.59
CA ASN A 330 9.70 21.07 12.35
C ASN A 330 8.47 20.18 12.13
N GLU A 331 8.31 19.64 10.92
CA GLU A 331 7.05 19.03 10.49
C GLU A 331 7.13 17.50 10.34
N ILE A 332 8.34 16.92 10.31
CA ILE A 332 8.53 15.48 10.12
C ILE A 332 8.64 14.79 11.47
N LEU A 333 7.52 14.26 11.96
CA LEU A 333 7.41 13.77 13.34
C LEU A 333 7.40 12.25 13.44
N ASN A 334 6.96 11.55 12.39
CA ASN A 334 6.76 10.10 12.44
C ASN A 334 7.06 9.40 11.11
N ALA A 335 6.95 8.07 11.10
CA ALA A 335 7.23 7.24 9.93
C ALA A 335 6.32 7.53 8.73
N GLN A 336 5.07 7.97 8.97
CA GLN A 336 4.16 8.33 7.89
C GLN A 336 4.67 9.59 7.19
N ASP A 337 5.02 10.63 7.95
CA ASP A 337 5.54 11.90 7.42
C ASP A 337 6.84 11.68 6.63
N LEU A 338 7.78 10.90 7.20
CA LEU A 338 9.05 10.55 6.56
C LEU A 338 8.85 9.89 5.17
N ILE A 339 7.99 8.87 5.10
CA ILE A 339 7.75 8.13 3.86
C ILE A 339 6.94 8.98 2.87
N SER A 340 5.92 9.70 3.33
CA SER A 340 5.13 10.56 2.45
C SER A 340 5.97 11.69 1.86
N TYR A 341 6.84 12.30 2.66
CA TYR A 341 7.71 13.38 2.19
C TYR A 341 8.76 12.88 1.20
N GLN A 342 9.38 11.73 1.47
CA GLN A 342 10.27 11.10 0.50
C GLN A 342 9.58 10.87 -0.85
N ILE A 343 8.35 10.35 -0.84
CA ILE A 343 7.59 10.12 -2.08
C ILE A 343 7.22 11.44 -2.76
N TYR A 344 6.85 12.47 -2.00
CA TYR A 344 6.63 13.82 -2.54
C TYR A 344 7.89 14.33 -3.26
N LEU A 345 9.06 14.24 -2.62
CA LEU A 345 10.33 14.66 -3.21
C LEU A 345 10.69 13.87 -4.48
N THR A 346 10.45 12.55 -4.52
CA THR A 346 10.73 11.76 -5.74
C THR A 346 9.96 12.26 -6.98
N GLN A 347 8.84 12.95 -6.78
CA GLN A 347 7.99 13.46 -7.85
C GLN A 347 8.35 14.89 -8.28
N LEU A 348 8.94 15.69 -7.38
CA LEU A 348 9.16 17.12 -7.60
C LEU A 348 10.64 17.53 -7.66
N ASP A 349 11.47 16.98 -6.77
CA ASP A 349 12.88 17.33 -6.66
C ASP A 349 13.72 16.07 -6.39
N LYS A 350 14.29 15.51 -7.47
CA LYS A 350 15.10 14.29 -7.40
C LYS A 350 16.41 14.49 -6.64
N GLN A 351 16.98 15.70 -6.65
CA GLN A 351 18.23 15.97 -5.93
C GLN A 351 17.97 16.03 -4.43
N LYS A 352 16.97 16.82 -4.01
CA LYS A 352 16.54 16.86 -2.60
C LYS A 352 16.03 15.50 -2.12
N SER A 353 15.34 14.76 -2.98
CA SER A 353 14.94 13.37 -2.72
C SER A 353 16.12 12.47 -2.35
N ASN A 354 17.22 12.52 -3.11
CA ASN A 354 18.41 11.72 -2.84
C ASN A 354 19.09 12.13 -1.52
N ASN A 355 19.20 13.43 -1.26
CA ASN A 355 19.80 13.93 -0.01
C ASN A 355 18.94 13.51 1.18
N PHE A 356 17.64 13.79 1.15
CA PHE A 356 16.70 13.40 2.20
C PHE A 356 16.70 11.88 2.45
N TYR A 357 16.79 11.07 1.40
CA TYR A 357 16.85 9.61 1.53
C TYR A 357 18.08 9.17 2.33
N ASN A 358 19.26 9.67 1.96
CA ASN A 358 20.54 9.26 2.54
C ASN A 358 20.80 9.87 3.92
N ASP A 359 20.40 11.12 4.12
CA ASP A 359 20.76 11.92 5.30
C ASP A 359 19.69 11.84 6.39
N THR A 360 18.42 11.61 6.02
CA THR A 360 17.28 11.63 6.95
C THR A 360 16.55 10.29 7.01
N LEU A 361 16.07 9.77 5.87
CA LEU A 361 15.22 8.57 5.86
C LEU A 361 15.98 7.31 6.27
N LEU A 362 17.13 7.01 5.68
CA LEU A 362 17.91 5.83 6.06
C LEU A 362 18.42 5.90 7.51
N PRO A 363 19.00 7.04 7.99
CA PRO A 363 19.51 7.16 9.34
C PRO A 363 18.43 7.13 10.43
N SER A 364 17.18 7.48 10.11
CA SER A 364 16.04 7.36 11.03
C SER A 364 15.76 5.91 11.49
N LYS A 365 16.25 4.91 10.76
CA LYS A 365 16.09 3.47 11.06
C LYS A 365 14.63 3.00 11.12
N ILE A 366 13.72 3.67 10.41
CA ILE A 366 12.30 3.28 10.38
C ILE A 366 12.08 1.86 9.82
N PHE A 367 12.95 1.43 8.91
CA PHE A 367 12.89 0.09 8.34
C PHE A 367 13.57 -0.90 9.30
N SER A 368 12.93 -2.03 9.57
CA SER A 368 13.53 -3.07 10.41
C SER A 368 14.69 -3.80 9.73
N CYS A 369 14.56 -4.06 8.44
CA CYS A 369 15.56 -4.58 7.52
C CYS A 369 15.05 -4.38 6.08
N PHE A 370 15.88 -4.66 5.07
CA PHE A 370 15.43 -4.70 3.68
C PHE A 370 15.14 -6.13 3.20
N PRO A 371 14.32 -6.31 2.16
CA PRO A 371 14.11 -7.61 1.53
C PRO A 371 15.42 -8.26 1.07
N ASN A 372 15.41 -9.59 0.93
CA ASN A 372 16.52 -10.29 0.29
C ASN A 372 16.63 -9.87 -1.17
N ILE A 373 17.85 -9.83 -1.69
CA ILE A 373 18.12 -9.57 -3.10
C ILE A 373 17.73 -10.83 -3.89
N PRO A 374 16.94 -10.72 -4.97
CA PRO A 374 16.62 -11.86 -5.83
C PRO A 374 17.88 -12.53 -6.38
N LYS A 375 17.89 -13.85 -6.38
CA LYS A 375 18.97 -14.67 -6.95
C LYS A 375 18.91 -14.68 -8.46
N LYS A 376 20.02 -15.05 -9.12
CA LYS A 376 20.15 -15.07 -10.58
C LYS A 376 19.14 -15.97 -11.31
N TYR A 377 18.55 -16.96 -10.64
CA TYR A 377 17.51 -17.81 -11.24
C TYR A 377 16.09 -17.28 -11.02
N GLU A 378 15.91 -16.24 -10.19
CA GLU A 378 14.61 -15.63 -9.93
C GLU A 378 14.35 -14.51 -10.94
N SER A 379 13.18 -14.51 -11.56
CA SER A 379 12.89 -13.53 -12.62
C SER A 379 12.86 -12.09 -12.12
N GLU A 380 12.65 -11.86 -10.83
CA GLU A 380 12.69 -10.51 -10.23
C GLU A 380 14.09 -9.88 -10.25
N LYS A 381 15.14 -10.68 -10.51
CA LYS A 381 16.50 -10.18 -10.71
C LYS A 381 16.68 -9.46 -12.04
N TYR A 382 15.70 -9.58 -12.95
CA TYR A 382 15.78 -9.06 -14.30
C TYR A 382 14.65 -8.09 -14.60
N PHE A 383 14.98 -7.02 -15.30
CA PHE A 383 13.95 -6.16 -15.90
C PHE A 383 13.03 -6.98 -16.80
N GLN A 384 11.73 -6.67 -16.74
CA GLN A 384 10.68 -7.33 -17.54
C GLN A 384 10.57 -8.86 -17.34
N PHE A 385 11.22 -9.42 -16.31
CA PHE A 385 11.23 -10.86 -16.01
C PHE A 385 11.91 -11.72 -17.11
N GLU A 386 12.74 -11.09 -17.95
CA GLU A 386 13.48 -11.75 -19.03
C GLU A 386 14.89 -12.13 -18.57
N HIS A 387 15.21 -13.42 -18.52
CA HIS A 387 16.52 -13.97 -18.15
C HIS A 387 17.60 -13.69 -19.21
N LYS A 388 17.93 -12.42 -19.42
CA LYS A 388 19.01 -11.94 -20.29
C LYS A 388 20.02 -11.19 -19.43
N GLU A 389 21.31 -11.41 -19.65
CA GLU A 389 22.37 -10.77 -18.84
C GLU A 389 22.27 -9.24 -18.84
N GLN A 390 21.92 -8.65 -19.99
CA GLN A 390 21.70 -7.21 -20.14
C GLN A 390 20.53 -6.64 -19.31
N ASN A 391 19.61 -7.49 -18.85
CA ASN A 391 18.45 -7.10 -18.06
C ASN A 391 18.69 -7.26 -16.55
N ILE A 392 19.88 -7.72 -16.12
CA ILE A 392 20.17 -7.92 -14.70
C ILE A 392 20.12 -6.58 -13.96
N ILE A 393 19.35 -6.56 -12.87
CA ILE A 393 19.20 -5.40 -12.01
C ILE A 393 20.33 -5.42 -10.97
N PRO A 394 21.15 -4.35 -10.86
CA PRO A 394 22.23 -4.28 -9.88
C PRO A 394 21.70 -4.30 -8.44
N ASP A 395 22.47 -4.91 -7.52
CA ASP A 395 22.09 -5.10 -6.11
C ASP A 395 21.70 -3.81 -5.39
N LYS A 396 22.37 -2.70 -5.72
CA LYS A 396 22.07 -1.36 -5.18
C LYS A 396 20.65 -0.89 -5.44
N PHE A 397 19.93 -1.44 -6.40
CA PHE A 397 18.52 -1.10 -6.63
C PHE A 397 17.61 -1.80 -5.61
N PHE A 398 17.98 -2.97 -5.08
CA PHE A 398 17.12 -3.72 -4.17
C PHE A 398 17.22 -3.26 -2.72
N LYS A 399 18.40 -2.81 -2.29
CA LYS A 399 18.63 -2.33 -0.92
C LYS A 399 19.75 -1.27 -0.85
N PRO A 400 19.70 -0.37 0.15
CA PRO A 400 20.82 0.48 0.51
C PRO A 400 21.92 -0.32 1.22
N ASN A 401 23.17 0.13 1.08
CA ASN A 401 24.34 -0.54 1.67
C ASN A 401 24.31 -0.55 3.20
N SER A 402 23.69 0.46 3.82
CA SER A 402 23.60 0.61 5.28
C SER A 402 22.63 -0.37 5.95
N TYR A 403 21.83 -1.12 5.19
CA TYR A 403 20.84 -2.06 5.72
C TYR A 403 21.19 -3.53 5.46
N LYS A 404 20.89 -4.33 6.48
CA LYS A 404 20.89 -5.79 6.40
C LYS A 404 19.69 -6.30 5.62
N THR A 405 19.86 -7.44 4.95
CA THR A 405 18.75 -8.20 4.35
C THR A 405 17.93 -8.93 5.41
N MET A 406 16.74 -9.41 5.04
CA MET A 406 15.84 -10.20 5.88
C MET A 406 16.56 -11.38 6.55
N ASN A 407 17.35 -12.13 5.76
CA ASN A 407 18.10 -13.29 6.25
C ASN A 407 19.23 -12.88 7.21
N GLU A 408 19.96 -11.82 6.89
CA GLU A 408 21.05 -11.30 7.75
C GLU A 408 20.53 -10.74 9.08
N ALA A 409 19.34 -10.13 9.06
CA ALA A 409 18.74 -9.50 10.23
C ALA A 409 17.91 -10.47 11.09
N ASN A 410 17.50 -11.62 10.54
CA ASN A 410 16.49 -12.50 11.13
C ASN A 410 15.19 -11.77 11.50
N LEU A 411 14.78 -10.83 10.64
CA LEU A 411 13.60 -9.98 10.80
C LEU A 411 12.86 -9.89 9.48
N THR A 412 11.54 -9.79 9.51
CA THR A 412 10.75 -9.47 8.32
C THR A 412 10.83 -7.97 8.02
N PRO A 413 10.99 -7.57 6.74
CA PRO A 413 10.92 -6.16 6.33
C PRO A 413 9.57 -5.55 6.71
N ILE A 414 9.59 -4.62 7.67
CA ILE A 414 8.44 -3.84 8.13
C ILE A 414 8.86 -2.40 8.43
N ILE A 415 7.88 -1.50 8.43
CA ILE A 415 8.00 -0.11 8.86
C ILE A 415 7.65 0.00 10.35
N CYS A 416 8.57 0.53 11.13
CA CYS A 416 8.42 0.71 12.57
C CYS A 416 7.64 2.00 12.89
N LYS A 417 6.70 1.91 13.83
CA LYS A 417 5.78 3.01 14.19
C LYS A 417 6.42 4.18 14.93
N ASN A 418 7.25 3.89 15.93
CA ASN A 418 7.60 4.86 16.96
C ASN A 418 8.93 5.54 16.64
N LEU A 419 8.87 6.79 16.19
CA LEU A 419 10.02 7.67 16.10
C LEU A 419 9.60 9.00 16.73
N HIS A 420 10.49 9.55 17.54
CA HIS A 420 10.39 10.90 18.05
C HIS A 420 11.66 11.61 17.61
N PHE A 421 11.51 12.68 16.84
CA PHE A 421 12.64 13.55 16.56
C PHE A 421 12.99 14.32 17.84
N SER A 422 14.24 14.25 18.28
CA SER A 422 14.73 15.05 19.40
C SER A 422 15.42 16.27 18.81
N HIS A 423 14.80 17.45 18.98
CA HIS A 423 15.38 18.72 18.55
C HIS A 423 16.74 18.97 19.22
N ASP A 424 16.86 18.71 20.53
CA ASP A 424 18.11 18.88 21.29
C ASP A 424 19.28 18.04 20.74
N LYS A 425 18.98 16.85 20.20
CA LYS A 425 20.00 15.91 19.70
C LYS A 425 20.10 15.89 18.18
N ASN A 426 19.25 16.66 17.50
CA ASN A 426 19.05 16.68 16.05
C ASN A 426 18.96 15.25 15.45
N LYS A 427 18.30 14.32 16.14
CA LYS A 427 18.27 12.88 15.81
C LYS A 427 16.94 12.23 16.17
N PHE A 428 16.53 11.24 15.37
CA PHE A 428 15.40 10.37 15.69
C PHE A 428 15.72 9.40 16.81
N SER A 429 14.76 9.20 17.71
CA SER A 429 14.79 8.13 18.72
C SER A 429 14.88 6.76 18.06
N LYS A 430 15.57 5.81 18.69
CA LYS A 430 15.64 4.43 18.18
C LYS A 430 14.25 3.78 18.11
N PRO A 431 13.79 3.33 16.93
CA PRO A 431 12.45 2.79 16.79
C PRO A 431 12.28 1.42 17.45
N LYS A 432 11.08 1.17 17.98
CA LYS A 432 10.70 -0.15 18.48
C LYS A 432 10.30 -1.04 17.31
N ILE A 433 11.02 -2.15 17.13
CA ILE A 433 10.72 -3.16 16.10
C ILE A 433 9.44 -3.91 16.46
N LYS A 434 8.32 -3.44 15.95
CA LYS A 434 7.00 -4.01 16.18
C LYS A 434 6.11 -3.76 14.97
N PHE A 435 5.46 -4.82 14.51
CA PHE A 435 4.49 -4.72 13.43
C PHE A 435 3.18 -4.10 13.96
N ASP A 436 2.67 -3.13 13.21
CA ASP A 436 1.33 -2.55 13.36
C ASP A 436 0.67 -2.57 11.98
N SER A 437 -0.43 -3.32 11.85
CA SER A 437 -1.02 -3.61 10.54
C SER A 437 -1.51 -2.36 9.83
N LEU A 438 -2.12 -1.42 10.57
CA LEU A 438 -2.66 -0.19 9.97
C LEU A 438 -1.53 0.65 9.37
N ILE A 439 -0.44 0.84 10.09
CA ILE A 439 0.69 1.64 9.60
C ILE A 439 1.37 0.95 8.42
N ASN A 440 1.67 -0.35 8.56
CA ASN A 440 2.40 -1.06 7.53
C ASN A 440 1.57 -1.17 6.25
N MET A 441 0.30 -1.58 6.34
CA MET A 441 -0.54 -1.72 5.15
C MET A 441 -0.84 -0.36 4.51
N LYS A 442 -1.10 0.69 5.29
CA LYS A 442 -1.31 2.06 4.75
C LYS A 442 -0.08 2.56 4.01
N LEU A 443 1.12 2.45 4.60
CA LEU A 443 2.34 2.95 3.98
C LEU A 443 2.84 2.07 2.84
N ILE A 444 2.67 0.75 2.91
CA ILE A 444 2.92 -0.15 1.77
C ILE A 444 2.00 0.20 0.62
N PHE A 445 0.69 0.38 0.88
CA PHE A 445 -0.24 0.82 -0.15
C PHE A 445 0.18 2.15 -0.76
N PHE A 446 0.53 3.13 0.08
CA PHE A 446 0.97 4.46 -0.35
C PHE A 446 2.27 4.40 -1.19
N ILE A 447 3.26 3.61 -0.80
CA ILE A 447 4.49 3.38 -1.59
C ILE A 447 4.14 2.78 -2.95
N LEU A 448 3.35 1.70 -2.96
CA LEU A 448 3.05 0.96 -4.18
C LEU A 448 2.19 1.78 -5.13
N SER A 449 1.14 2.45 -4.65
CA SER A 449 0.24 3.24 -5.50
C SER A 449 0.96 4.39 -6.19
N ASN A 450 1.91 5.03 -5.50
CA ASN A 450 2.61 6.20 -6.00
C ASN A 450 3.83 5.90 -6.86
N LEU A 451 4.53 4.79 -6.61
CA LEU A 451 5.76 4.46 -7.34
C LEU A 451 5.54 3.45 -8.47
N LYS A 452 4.45 2.67 -8.48
CA LYS A 452 4.17 1.64 -9.51
C LYS A 452 4.37 2.16 -10.92
N ASN A 453 3.72 3.27 -11.28
CA ASN A 453 3.75 3.79 -12.65
C ASN A 453 5.14 4.34 -13.02
N THR A 454 5.84 4.98 -12.08
CA THR A 454 7.22 5.44 -12.28
C THR A 454 8.14 4.26 -12.57
N ILE A 455 8.03 3.18 -11.80
CA ILE A 455 8.82 1.97 -12.00
C ILE A 455 8.48 1.31 -13.34
N ILE A 456 7.20 1.17 -13.69
CA ILE A 456 6.81 0.60 -15.00
C ILE A 456 7.42 1.40 -16.15
N LYS A 457 7.30 2.74 -16.13
CA LYS A 457 7.88 3.61 -17.16
C LYS A 457 9.41 3.55 -17.24
N THR A 458 10.07 3.19 -16.14
CA THR A 458 11.53 3.07 -16.10
C THR A 458 12.00 1.71 -16.61
N ILE A 459 11.15 0.68 -16.50
CA ILE A 459 11.46 -0.70 -16.89
C ILE A 459 11.05 -1.00 -18.34
N MET A 460 9.98 -0.38 -18.83
CA MET A 460 9.53 -0.44 -20.23
C MET A 460 10.37 0.50 -21.09
#